data_AF-X1IB71-F1
#
_entry.id   AF-X1IB71-F1
#
_cell.length_a   1.000
_cell.length_b   1.000
_cell.length_c   1.000
_cell.angle_alpha   90.00
_cell.angle_beta   90.00
_cell.angle_gamma   90.00
#
_symmetry.space_group_name_H-M   'P 1'
#
loop_
_entity.id
_entity.type
_entity.pdbx_description
1 polymer ?
#
loop_
_entity_poly.entity_id
_entity_poly.type
_entity_poly.pdbx_seq_one_letter_code
_entity_poly.pdbx_strand_id
1 'polypeptide(L)'
;MGSRELRPNVYSVGTIDWDRRLFDELIPLPDGTSYNAYLIKGSEKTALLDTVDPAKEEELVTNLQKLGIKRIDYVVSHHAEQDHSGAIPRILEEHPEAKVVTNPKCASMLMDLLHIPDDKFITVDDGGTLSLGDKTLKFVYSPWVHWPETMVTYLREDKILFSCDFFGSHLATSDLFVADKTLVYESAKRYYAEIMMPFRPPIRNNLEKIKDLSIEMVA
;
A
#
# COMPACT_ATOMS: atom_id res chain seq x y z
N MET A 1 -2.07 -9.20 -14.50
CA MET A 1 -0.68 -9.73 -14.51
C MET A 1 -0.56 -10.81 -13.42
N GLY A 2 0.42 -11.70 -13.46
CA GLY A 2 0.62 -12.66 -12.35
C GLY A 2 1.29 -12.00 -11.14
N SER A 3 1.14 -12.59 -9.95
CA SER A 3 1.91 -12.21 -8.77
C SER A 3 3.42 -12.38 -9.00
N ARG A 4 4.22 -11.49 -8.44
CA ARG A 4 5.68 -11.45 -8.65
C ARG A 4 6.42 -11.32 -7.33
N GLU A 5 7.47 -12.11 -7.16
CA GLU A 5 8.26 -12.11 -5.93
C GLU A 5 9.26 -10.94 -5.91
N LEU A 6 9.25 -10.15 -4.83
CA LEU A 6 10.16 -9.03 -4.57
C LEU A 6 11.38 -9.50 -3.78
N ARG A 7 11.13 -10.31 -2.77
CA ARG A 7 12.07 -10.98 -1.86
C ARG A 7 11.45 -12.31 -1.44
N PRO A 8 12.22 -13.27 -0.90
CA PRO A 8 11.66 -14.52 -0.40
C PRO A 8 10.45 -14.28 0.51
N ASN A 9 9.30 -14.85 0.13
CA ASN A 9 8.02 -14.72 0.83
C ASN A 9 7.40 -13.31 0.84
N VAL A 10 7.82 -12.42 -0.05
CA VAL A 10 7.25 -11.08 -0.26
C VAL A 10 6.87 -10.93 -1.72
N TYR A 11 5.58 -10.72 -2.01
CA TYR A 11 5.05 -10.72 -3.36
C TYR A 11 4.31 -9.42 -3.67
N SER A 12 4.54 -8.86 -4.86
CA SER A 12 3.60 -7.91 -5.45
C SER A 12 2.40 -8.68 -6.01
N VAL A 13 1.20 -8.29 -5.59
CA VAL A 13 -0.10 -8.90 -5.95
C VAL A 13 -1.10 -7.88 -6.49
N GLY A 14 -0.68 -6.60 -6.59
CA GLY A 14 -1.48 -5.51 -7.14
C GLY A 14 -1.79 -5.63 -8.64
N THR A 15 -2.24 -4.52 -9.22
CA THR A 15 -2.80 -4.49 -10.58
C THR A 15 -2.24 -3.32 -11.37
N ILE A 16 -2.19 -3.47 -12.70
CA ILE A 16 -1.78 -2.40 -13.60
C ILE A 16 -3.03 -1.92 -14.34
N ASP A 17 -3.23 -0.62 -14.36
CA ASP A 17 -4.33 0.03 -15.04
C ASP A 17 -3.83 0.88 -16.20
N TRP A 18 -3.65 0.21 -17.34
CA TRP A 18 -3.25 0.82 -18.59
C TRP A 18 -4.29 1.78 -19.15
N ASP A 19 -5.55 1.67 -18.72
CA ASP A 19 -6.69 2.37 -19.30
C ASP A 19 -7.17 3.54 -18.43
N ARG A 20 -6.69 3.67 -17.19
CA ARG A 20 -6.96 4.85 -16.35
C ARG A 20 -6.41 6.11 -17.04
N ARG A 21 -7.26 7.13 -17.20
CA ARG A 21 -6.89 8.41 -17.82
C ARG A 21 -7.00 9.62 -16.91
N LEU A 22 -7.69 9.47 -15.78
CA LEU A 22 -7.94 10.53 -14.81
C LEU A 22 -7.78 9.98 -13.40
N PHE A 23 -6.96 10.62 -12.58
CA PHE A 23 -6.87 10.40 -11.14
C PHE A 23 -7.68 11.47 -10.42
N ASP A 24 -8.46 11.08 -9.40
CA ASP A 24 -9.41 11.96 -8.68
C ASP A 24 -10.30 12.83 -9.58
N GLU A 25 -10.63 12.32 -10.78
CA GLU A 25 -11.40 13.05 -11.79
C GLU A 25 -10.81 14.41 -12.20
N LEU A 26 -9.53 14.65 -11.89
CA LEU A 26 -8.87 15.95 -12.07
C LEU A 26 -7.51 15.84 -12.77
N ILE A 27 -6.70 14.85 -12.42
CA ILE A 27 -5.29 14.76 -12.83
C ILE A 27 -5.16 13.81 -14.03
N PRO A 28 -4.69 14.28 -15.20
CA PRO A 28 -4.52 13.43 -16.37
C PRO A 28 -3.40 12.39 -16.21
N LEU A 29 -3.73 11.13 -16.51
CA LEU A 29 -2.82 9.98 -16.51
C LEU A 29 -2.56 9.49 -17.95
N PRO A 30 -1.70 10.17 -18.73
CA PRO A 30 -1.44 9.78 -20.12
C PRO A 30 -0.83 8.38 -20.24
N ASP A 31 -0.07 7.96 -19.22
CA ASP A 31 0.65 6.69 -19.20
C ASP A 31 -0.03 5.63 -18.31
N GLY A 32 -1.29 5.84 -17.90
CA GLY A 32 -1.97 4.96 -16.95
C GLY A 32 -1.39 5.00 -15.53
N THR A 33 -1.75 4.02 -14.71
CA THR A 33 -1.25 3.86 -13.34
C THR A 33 -1.16 2.39 -12.94
N SER A 34 -0.71 2.11 -11.72
CA SER A 34 -0.88 0.82 -11.06
C SER A 34 -1.40 1.04 -9.63
N TYR A 35 -2.06 0.01 -9.10
CA TYR A 35 -2.46 -0.04 -7.69
C TYR A 35 -1.66 -1.17 -7.05
N ASN A 36 -0.66 -0.78 -6.26
CA ASN A 36 0.31 -1.72 -5.71
C ASN A 36 -0.21 -2.28 -4.39
N ALA A 37 -0.36 -3.61 -4.33
CA ALA A 37 -0.64 -4.35 -3.11
C ALA A 37 0.43 -5.42 -2.92
N TYR A 38 0.79 -5.69 -1.67
CA TYR A 38 1.90 -6.58 -1.32
C TYR A 38 1.49 -7.65 -0.33
N LEU A 39 1.83 -8.91 -0.62
CA LEU A 39 1.60 -10.02 0.28
C LEU A 39 2.90 -10.45 0.95
N ILE A 40 2.90 -10.49 2.28
CA ILE A 40 4.01 -10.95 3.11
C ILE A 40 3.60 -12.23 3.83
N LYS A 41 4.32 -13.33 3.57
CA LYS A 41 4.16 -14.58 4.30
C LYS A 41 5.23 -14.65 5.40
N GLY A 42 4.82 -14.53 6.65
CA GLY A 42 5.65 -14.91 7.78
C GLY A 42 5.46 -16.38 8.14
N SER A 43 6.30 -16.88 9.03
CA SER A 43 6.23 -18.26 9.52
C SER A 43 4.96 -18.59 10.30
N GLU A 44 4.27 -17.57 10.85
CA GLU A 44 3.06 -17.74 11.65
C GLU A 44 1.83 -17.04 11.07
N LYS A 45 2.02 -15.90 10.41
CA LYS A 45 0.93 -15.03 9.93
C LYS A 45 1.19 -14.54 8.51
N THR A 46 0.11 -14.31 7.77
CA THR A 46 0.16 -13.70 6.44
C THR A 46 -0.48 -12.32 6.47
N ALA A 47 0.21 -11.32 5.92
CA ALA A 47 -0.29 -9.96 5.81
C ALA A 47 -0.42 -9.53 4.35
N LEU A 48 -1.54 -8.90 4.01
CA LEU A 48 -1.73 -8.16 2.77
C LEU A 48 -1.58 -6.66 3.10
N LEU A 49 -0.70 -5.96 2.41
CA LEU A 49 -0.43 -4.54 2.58
C LEU A 49 -1.06 -3.79 1.41
N ASP A 50 -1.98 -2.91 1.77
CA ASP A 50 -2.96 -2.25 0.90
C ASP A 50 -3.74 -3.23 0.01
N THR A 51 -4.68 -2.67 -0.73
CA THR A 51 -5.48 -3.39 -1.73
C THR A 51 -5.41 -2.62 -3.05
N VAL A 52 -6.51 -2.53 -3.79
CA VAL A 52 -6.57 -1.86 -5.08
C VAL A 52 -7.87 -1.09 -5.23
N ASP A 53 -7.95 -0.23 -6.25
CA ASP A 53 -9.19 0.40 -6.69
C ASP A 53 -10.31 -0.65 -6.84
N PRO A 54 -11.56 -0.35 -6.42
CA PRO A 54 -12.67 -1.30 -6.50
C PRO A 54 -12.88 -1.90 -7.90
N ALA A 55 -12.61 -1.14 -8.97
CA ALA A 55 -12.72 -1.63 -10.34
C ALA A 55 -11.69 -2.74 -10.67
N LYS A 56 -10.71 -2.97 -9.80
CA LYS A 56 -9.62 -3.93 -9.93
C LYS A 56 -9.65 -5.05 -8.89
N GLU A 57 -10.67 -5.12 -8.04
CA GLU A 57 -10.74 -6.10 -6.94
C GLU A 57 -10.65 -7.57 -7.41
N GLU A 58 -11.31 -7.90 -8.52
CA GLU A 58 -11.30 -9.25 -9.12
C GLU A 58 -9.90 -9.66 -9.60
N GLU A 59 -9.11 -8.69 -10.09
CA GLU A 59 -7.73 -8.94 -10.49
C GLU A 59 -6.85 -9.24 -9.26
N LEU A 60 -7.02 -8.48 -8.16
CA LEU A 60 -6.31 -8.73 -6.90
C LEU A 60 -6.65 -10.12 -6.32
N VAL A 61 -7.94 -10.46 -6.23
CA VAL A 61 -8.42 -11.77 -5.78
C VAL A 61 -7.82 -12.88 -6.64
N THR A 62 -7.86 -12.73 -7.95
CA THR A 62 -7.28 -13.69 -8.90
C THR A 62 -5.78 -13.88 -8.66
N ASN A 63 -5.04 -12.80 -8.37
CA ASN A 63 -3.61 -12.86 -8.08
C ASN A 63 -3.31 -13.63 -6.78
N LEU A 64 -4.10 -13.40 -5.74
CA LEU A 64 -4.00 -14.11 -4.46
C LEU A 64 -4.32 -15.60 -4.62
N GLN A 65 -5.37 -15.94 -5.36
CA GLN A 65 -5.75 -17.33 -5.65
C GLN A 65 -4.66 -18.07 -6.44
N LYS A 66 -4.09 -17.44 -7.48
CA LYS A 66 -2.97 -18.01 -8.26
C LYS A 66 -1.73 -18.25 -7.42
N LEU A 67 -1.48 -17.41 -6.41
CA LEU A 67 -0.39 -17.57 -5.45
C LEU A 67 -0.70 -18.64 -4.37
N GLY A 68 -1.89 -19.24 -4.41
CA GLY A 68 -2.32 -20.30 -3.50
C GLY A 68 -2.62 -19.80 -2.09
N ILE A 69 -3.02 -18.53 -1.94
CA ILE A 69 -3.31 -17.95 -0.63
C ILE A 69 -4.65 -18.46 -0.13
N LYS A 70 -4.60 -19.17 1.01
CA LYS A 70 -5.79 -19.74 1.66
C LYS A 70 -6.26 -18.93 2.86
N ARG A 71 -5.37 -18.10 3.40
CA ARG A 71 -5.60 -17.35 4.64
C ARG A 71 -4.78 -16.07 4.59
N ILE A 72 -5.44 -14.98 4.96
CA ILE A 72 -4.83 -13.70 5.29
C ILE A 72 -5.22 -13.42 6.74
N ASP A 73 -4.24 -13.15 7.60
CA ASP A 73 -4.47 -12.81 9.00
C ASP A 73 -4.66 -11.30 9.17
N TYR A 74 -3.92 -10.52 8.39
CA TYR A 74 -3.92 -9.06 8.48
C TYR A 74 -4.06 -8.42 7.11
N VAL A 75 -4.93 -7.42 7.02
CA VAL A 75 -4.96 -6.46 5.91
C VAL A 75 -4.47 -5.13 6.45
N VAL A 76 -3.21 -4.79 6.18
CA VAL A 76 -2.63 -3.51 6.57
C VAL A 76 -3.14 -2.45 5.60
N SER A 77 -3.83 -1.43 6.10
CA SER A 77 -4.26 -0.29 5.29
C SER A 77 -3.43 0.92 5.69
N HIS A 78 -2.54 1.34 4.80
CA HIS A 78 -1.68 2.50 4.99
C HIS A 78 -2.44 3.82 4.85
N HIS A 79 -3.51 3.82 4.06
CA HIS A 79 -4.22 4.98 3.57
C HIS A 79 -5.69 4.62 3.32
N ALA A 80 -6.60 5.57 3.59
CA ALA A 80 -8.04 5.31 3.52
C ALA A 80 -8.63 5.56 2.11
N GLU A 81 -7.90 6.21 1.21
CA GLU A 81 -8.34 6.47 -0.16
C GLU A 81 -8.59 5.18 -0.94
N GLN A 82 -9.64 5.17 -1.76
CA GLN A 82 -10.24 3.92 -2.26
C GLN A 82 -9.41 3.24 -3.34
N ASP A 83 -8.50 3.93 -4.00
CA ASP A 83 -7.55 3.32 -4.92
C ASP A 83 -6.52 2.41 -4.21
N HIS A 84 -6.40 2.54 -2.88
CA HIS A 84 -5.63 1.63 -2.01
C HIS A 84 -6.53 0.76 -1.13
N SER A 85 -7.61 1.31 -0.58
CA SER A 85 -8.44 0.66 0.44
C SER A 85 -9.70 0.01 -0.10
N GLY A 86 -10.07 0.31 -1.35
CA GLY A 86 -11.40 0.05 -1.88
C GLY A 86 -11.78 -1.43 -1.94
N ALA A 87 -10.81 -2.32 -2.11
CA ALA A 87 -11.04 -3.76 -2.14
C ALA A 87 -10.93 -4.43 -0.75
N ILE A 88 -10.72 -3.68 0.36
CA ILE A 88 -10.68 -4.27 1.72
C ILE A 88 -11.97 -5.05 2.05
N PRO A 89 -13.19 -4.54 1.81
CA PRO A 89 -14.41 -5.29 2.10
C PRO A 89 -14.44 -6.65 1.39
N ARG A 90 -14.04 -6.68 0.11
CA ARG A 90 -13.94 -7.90 -0.68
C ARG A 90 -12.95 -8.90 -0.08
N ILE A 91 -11.79 -8.44 0.38
CA ILE A 91 -10.81 -9.29 1.05
C ILE A 91 -11.35 -9.84 2.38
N LEU A 92 -12.10 -9.04 3.15
CA LEU A 92 -12.71 -9.49 4.41
C LEU A 92 -13.86 -10.49 4.18
N GLU A 93 -14.56 -10.44 3.05
CA GLU A 93 -15.53 -11.46 2.67
C GLU A 93 -14.86 -12.81 2.38
N GLU A 94 -13.73 -12.81 1.66
CA GLU A 94 -12.99 -14.04 1.32
C GLU A 94 -12.18 -14.58 2.49
N HIS A 95 -11.71 -13.70 3.38
CA HIS A 95 -10.96 -14.04 4.59
C HIS A 95 -11.61 -13.44 5.84
N PRO A 96 -12.75 -14.00 6.32
CA PRO A 96 -13.52 -13.42 7.43
C PRO A 96 -12.77 -13.26 8.75
N GLU A 97 -11.73 -14.07 8.97
CA GLU A 97 -10.88 -14.05 10.16
C GLU A 97 -9.82 -12.93 10.11
N ALA A 98 -9.61 -12.29 8.96
CA ALA A 98 -8.64 -11.23 8.81
C ALA A 98 -9.03 -10.00 9.64
N LYS A 99 -8.01 -9.30 10.15
CA LYS A 99 -8.16 -8.02 10.82
C LYS A 99 -7.52 -6.91 10.00
N VAL A 100 -8.19 -5.77 9.92
CA VAL A 100 -7.64 -4.57 9.29
C VAL A 100 -6.68 -3.90 10.28
N VAL A 101 -5.41 -3.79 9.92
CA VAL A 101 -4.37 -3.18 10.75
C VAL A 101 -4.09 -1.79 10.23
N THR A 102 -4.36 -0.77 11.04
CA THR A 102 -4.11 0.62 10.65
C THR A 102 -3.98 1.53 11.88
N ASN A 103 -3.88 2.85 11.73
CA ASN A 103 -3.92 3.77 12.86
C ASN A 103 -5.37 4.17 13.24
N PRO A 104 -5.60 4.74 14.44
CA PRO A 104 -6.95 5.09 14.88
C PRO A 104 -7.72 6.04 13.95
N LYS A 105 -7.02 6.97 13.26
CA LYS A 105 -7.69 7.90 12.35
C LYS A 105 -8.15 7.20 11.07
N CYS A 106 -7.27 6.38 10.48
CA CYS A 106 -7.61 5.60 9.30
C CYS A 106 -8.72 4.59 9.59
N ALA A 107 -8.71 3.94 10.75
CA ALA A 107 -9.81 3.06 11.16
C ALA A 107 -11.16 3.79 11.16
N SER A 108 -11.24 5.00 11.74
CA SER A 108 -12.45 5.82 11.69
C SER A 108 -12.89 6.13 10.26
N MET A 109 -11.96 6.51 9.39
CA MET A 109 -12.27 6.86 8.00
C MET A 109 -12.72 5.64 7.18
N LEU A 110 -12.12 4.48 7.40
CA LEU A 110 -12.51 3.24 6.74
C LEU A 110 -13.88 2.74 7.20
N MET A 111 -14.24 2.94 8.47
CA MET A 111 -15.61 2.70 8.96
C MET A 111 -16.62 3.59 8.23
N ASP A 112 -16.31 4.87 8.04
CA ASP A 112 -17.20 5.83 7.38
C ASP A 112 -17.28 5.62 5.86
N LEU A 113 -16.16 5.36 5.19
CA LEU A 113 -16.06 5.25 3.73
C LEU A 113 -16.50 3.88 3.21
N LEU A 114 -16.13 2.80 3.92
CA LEU A 114 -16.28 1.43 3.45
C LEU A 114 -17.24 0.60 4.32
N HIS A 115 -17.80 1.18 5.38
CA HIS A 115 -18.73 0.51 6.30
C HIS A 115 -18.16 -0.77 6.95
N ILE A 116 -16.84 -0.83 7.14
CA ILE A 116 -16.19 -1.95 7.82
C ILE A 116 -16.57 -1.90 9.31
N PRO A 117 -17.00 -3.01 9.94
CA PRO A 117 -17.32 -3.03 11.37
C PRO A 117 -16.10 -2.73 12.27
N ASP A 118 -16.30 -2.00 13.37
CA ASP A 118 -15.26 -1.63 14.35
C ASP A 118 -14.47 -2.87 14.86
N ASP A 119 -15.17 -3.98 15.09
CA ASP A 119 -14.54 -5.21 15.60
C ASP A 119 -13.55 -5.85 14.61
N LYS A 120 -13.49 -5.41 13.35
CA LYS A 120 -12.49 -5.85 12.36
C LYS A 120 -11.14 -5.14 12.50
N PHE A 121 -11.05 -4.07 13.27
CA PHE A 121 -9.82 -3.27 13.32
C PHE A 121 -8.87 -3.68 14.45
N ILE A 122 -7.58 -3.60 14.15
CA ILE A 122 -6.48 -3.53 15.13
C ILE A 122 -5.77 -2.21 14.87
N THR A 123 -5.74 -1.34 15.87
CA THR A 123 -5.01 -0.08 15.76
C THR A 123 -3.57 -0.23 16.22
N VAL A 124 -2.64 0.41 15.52
CA VAL A 124 -1.21 0.46 15.86
C VAL A 124 -0.80 1.90 16.14
N ASP A 125 0.21 2.10 16.99
CA ASP A 125 0.78 3.42 17.29
C ASP A 125 1.96 3.78 16.35
N ASP A 126 2.35 5.07 16.33
CA ASP A 126 3.55 5.52 15.61
C ASP A 126 4.81 4.84 16.19
N GLY A 127 5.57 4.14 15.35
CA GLY A 127 6.71 3.33 15.75
C GLY A 127 6.35 1.92 16.26
N GLY A 128 5.06 1.60 16.36
CA GLY A 128 4.55 0.29 16.75
C GLY A 128 4.99 -0.83 15.81
N THR A 129 4.86 -2.07 16.27
CA THR A 129 5.26 -3.25 15.49
C THR A 129 4.26 -4.38 15.55
N LEU A 130 4.20 -5.16 14.48
CA LEU A 130 3.43 -6.40 14.40
C LEU A 130 4.33 -7.52 13.88
N SER A 131 4.42 -8.62 14.63
CA SER A 131 5.16 -9.81 14.19
C SER A 131 4.28 -10.70 13.33
N LEU A 132 4.87 -11.27 12.28
CA LEU A 132 4.31 -12.33 11.45
C LEU A 132 4.97 -13.70 11.73
N GLY A 133 5.77 -13.79 12.80
CA GLY A 133 6.65 -14.90 13.11
C GLY A 133 8.11 -14.50 12.86
N ASP A 134 8.67 -14.93 11.73
CA ASP A 134 10.04 -14.62 11.27
C ASP A 134 10.20 -13.26 10.55
N LYS A 135 9.10 -12.50 10.42
CA LYS A 135 9.06 -11.17 9.80
C LYS A 135 8.36 -10.17 10.70
N THR A 136 8.84 -8.93 10.73
CA THR A 136 8.33 -7.86 11.60
C THR A 136 7.98 -6.62 10.79
N LEU A 137 6.72 -6.20 10.88
CA LEU A 137 6.23 -4.94 10.35
C LEU A 137 6.43 -3.85 11.41
N LYS A 138 7.08 -2.73 11.04
CA LYS A 138 7.17 -1.52 11.86
C LYS A 138 6.38 -0.40 11.19
N PHE A 139 5.41 0.15 11.89
CA PHE A 139 4.56 1.22 11.36
C PHE A 139 5.15 2.58 11.72
N VAL A 140 5.11 3.52 10.76
CA VAL A 140 5.56 4.90 10.95
C VAL A 140 4.49 5.82 10.40
N TYR A 141 3.94 6.69 11.23
CA TYR A 141 2.92 7.63 10.77
C TYR A 141 3.54 8.69 9.87
N SER A 142 2.90 8.95 8.74
CA SER A 142 3.31 9.94 7.74
C SER A 142 2.12 10.86 7.39
N PRO A 143 1.54 11.57 8.37
CA PRO A 143 0.32 12.35 8.15
C PRO A 143 0.58 13.46 7.12
N TRP A 144 -0.45 13.74 6.32
CA TRP A 144 -0.41 14.66 5.19
C TRP A 144 0.61 14.25 4.12
N VAL A 145 0.73 12.94 3.87
CA VAL A 145 1.46 12.38 2.73
C VAL A 145 0.56 11.37 1.99
N HIS A 146 -0.57 11.79 1.43
CA HIS A 146 -1.11 13.16 1.36
C HIS A 146 -2.34 13.40 2.25
N TRP A 147 -2.91 12.35 2.85
CA TRP A 147 -4.06 12.44 3.75
C TRP A 147 -3.65 12.41 5.24
N PRO A 148 -4.51 12.89 6.17
CA PRO A 148 -4.13 13.10 7.58
C PRO A 148 -3.82 11.82 8.37
N GLU A 149 -4.17 10.66 7.84
CA GLU A 149 -4.05 9.34 8.43
C GLU A 149 -3.01 8.46 7.76
N THR A 150 -2.35 8.91 6.69
CA THR A 150 -1.38 8.07 5.98
C THR A 150 -0.28 7.58 6.95
N MET A 151 0.06 6.29 6.84
CA MET A 151 1.21 5.67 7.49
C MET A 151 2.00 4.81 6.51
N VAL A 152 3.26 4.52 6.81
CA VAL A 152 4.10 3.60 6.03
C VAL A 152 4.51 2.41 6.87
N THR A 153 4.84 1.30 6.23
CA THR A 153 5.30 0.08 6.91
C THR A 153 6.72 -0.27 6.49
N TYR A 154 7.62 -0.43 7.45
CA TYR A 154 8.95 -0.95 7.24
C TYR A 154 9.03 -2.42 7.65
N LEU A 155 9.33 -3.31 6.70
CA LEU A 155 9.60 -4.72 6.92
C LEU A 155 11.06 -4.89 7.30
N ARG A 156 11.33 -5.22 8.57
CA ARG A 156 12.65 -5.09 9.18
C ARG A 156 13.69 -6.02 8.58
N GLU A 157 13.33 -7.28 8.41
CA GLU A 157 14.23 -8.36 8.04
C GLU A 157 14.64 -8.27 6.55
N ASP A 158 13.69 -7.88 5.69
CA ASP A 158 13.92 -7.71 4.25
C ASP A 158 14.30 -6.29 3.84
N LYS A 159 14.28 -5.33 4.79
CA LYS A 159 14.65 -3.92 4.61
C LYS A 159 13.85 -3.21 3.50
N ILE A 160 12.55 -3.48 3.45
CA ILE A 160 11.62 -2.89 2.48
C ILE A 160 10.77 -1.84 3.20
N LEU A 161 10.70 -0.64 2.65
CA LEU A 161 9.74 0.38 3.05
C LEU A 161 8.54 0.32 2.09
N PHE A 162 7.39 -0.09 2.60
CA PHE A 162 6.11 0.04 1.92
C PHE A 162 5.56 1.44 2.17
N SER A 163 5.66 2.29 1.15
CA SER A 163 5.52 3.74 1.34
C SER A 163 4.15 4.29 0.94
N CYS A 164 3.24 3.44 0.48
CA CYS A 164 1.94 3.86 -0.04
C CYS A 164 2.15 4.90 -1.16
N ASP A 165 1.41 6.00 -1.13
CA ASP A 165 1.58 7.14 -2.03
C ASP A 165 2.95 7.82 -1.93
N PHE A 166 3.63 7.71 -0.79
CA PHE A 166 4.90 8.38 -0.61
C PHE A 166 5.94 7.77 -1.55
N PHE A 167 6.64 8.61 -2.32
CA PHE A 167 7.56 8.22 -3.39
C PHE A 167 6.91 7.59 -4.64
N GLY A 168 5.58 7.63 -4.74
CA GLY A 168 4.83 7.10 -5.87
C GLY A 168 4.97 7.92 -7.16
N SER A 169 4.40 7.35 -8.22
CA SER A 169 4.22 7.99 -9.53
C SER A 169 3.14 7.28 -10.32
N HIS A 170 2.34 8.00 -11.09
CA HIS A 170 1.43 7.38 -12.06
C HIS A 170 2.20 7.00 -13.33
N LEU A 171 2.42 5.70 -13.50
CA LEU A 171 3.05 5.12 -14.68
C LEU A 171 2.65 3.64 -14.77
N ALA A 172 1.82 3.26 -15.75
CA ALA A 172 1.60 1.86 -16.05
C ALA A 172 2.83 1.29 -16.78
N THR A 173 3.44 0.25 -16.22
CA THR A 173 4.55 -0.46 -16.85
C THR A 173 4.47 -1.95 -16.60
N SER A 174 5.04 -2.73 -17.53
CA SER A 174 5.17 -4.18 -17.36
C SER A 174 6.33 -4.58 -16.45
N ASP A 175 7.25 -3.67 -16.15
CA ASP A 175 8.39 -3.91 -15.27
C ASP A 175 8.00 -3.76 -13.81
N LEU A 176 8.47 -4.65 -12.95
CA LEU A 176 8.21 -4.55 -11.50
C LEU A 176 9.13 -3.54 -10.81
N PHE A 177 10.36 -3.44 -11.31
CA PHE A 177 11.39 -2.53 -10.79
C PHE A 177 11.60 -1.39 -11.77
N VAL A 178 12.12 -0.27 -11.27
CA VAL A 178 12.51 0.88 -12.10
C VAL A 178 13.57 0.45 -13.12
N ALA A 179 13.14 0.23 -14.36
CA ALA A 179 14.00 -0.12 -15.49
C ALA A 179 14.52 1.13 -16.20
N ASP A 180 13.62 2.07 -16.52
CA ASP A 180 13.96 3.38 -17.08
C ASP A 180 13.77 4.48 -16.04
N LYS A 181 14.89 4.96 -15.50
CA LYS A 181 14.89 6.04 -14.51
C LYS A 181 14.34 7.35 -15.08
N THR A 182 14.61 7.65 -16.35
CA THR A 182 14.22 8.94 -16.94
C THR A 182 12.71 9.06 -17.00
N LEU A 183 12.05 8.00 -17.49
CA LEU A 183 10.61 7.92 -17.56
C LEU A 183 9.96 8.01 -16.18
N VAL A 184 10.44 7.21 -15.22
CA VAL A 184 9.93 7.23 -13.84
C VAL A 184 10.13 8.60 -13.18
N TYR A 185 11.28 9.25 -13.39
CA TYR A 185 11.53 10.58 -12.82
C TYR A 185 10.58 11.65 -13.37
N GLU A 186 10.15 11.55 -14.62
CA GLU A 186 9.18 12.47 -15.20
C GLU A 186 7.81 12.30 -14.53
N SER A 187 7.30 11.06 -14.48
CA SER A 187 6.02 10.74 -13.82
C SER A 187 6.05 11.09 -12.32
N ALA A 188 7.15 10.80 -11.61
CA ALA A 188 7.29 11.12 -10.20
C ALA A 188 7.33 12.63 -9.92
N LYS A 189 7.95 13.43 -10.82
CA LYS A 189 7.91 14.90 -10.70
C LYS A 189 6.51 15.45 -10.88
N ARG A 190 5.76 14.92 -11.85
CA ARG A 190 4.36 15.30 -12.09
C ARG A 190 3.49 14.93 -10.89
N TYR A 191 3.56 13.68 -10.43
CA TYR A 191 2.88 13.20 -9.24
C TYR A 191 3.18 14.08 -8.01
N TYR A 192 4.47 14.40 -7.78
CA TYR A 192 4.84 15.29 -6.69
C TYR A 192 4.24 16.69 -6.86
N ALA A 193 4.27 17.24 -8.08
CA ALA A 193 3.79 18.60 -8.34
C ALA A 193 2.26 18.72 -8.24
N GLU A 194 1.54 17.71 -8.71
CA GLU A 194 0.08 17.71 -8.84
C GLU A 194 -0.61 17.31 -7.53
N ILE A 195 -0.01 16.43 -6.72
CA ILE A 195 -0.62 15.88 -5.50
C ILE A 195 0.13 16.31 -4.23
N MET A 196 1.45 16.10 -4.19
CA MET A 196 2.23 16.17 -2.94
C MET A 196 2.74 17.57 -2.58
N MET A 197 2.89 18.47 -3.56
CA MET A 197 3.54 19.78 -3.38
C MET A 197 2.91 20.64 -2.27
N PRO A 198 1.58 20.71 -2.11
CA PRO A 198 0.94 21.44 -1.01
C PRO A 198 1.41 20.97 0.38
N PHE A 199 1.82 19.71 0.50
CA PHE A 199 2.24 19.07 1.75
C PHE A 199 3.77 19.01 1.91
N ARG A 200 4.51 19.86 1.20
CA ARG A 200 5.98 19.90 1.28
C ARG A 200 6.54 19.96 2.72
N PRO A 201 6.03 20.79 3.66
CA PRO A 201 6.55 20.80 5.03
C PRO A 201 6.30 19.48 5.79
N PRO A 202 5.06 18.92 5.83
CA PRO A 202 4.84 17.56 6.36
C PRO A 202 5.75 16.50 5.75
N ILE A 203 5.91 16.48 4.42
CA ILE A 203 6.79 15.53 3.73
C ILE A 203 8.23 15.61 4.25
N ARG A 204 8.79 16.82 4.39
CA ARG A 204 10.14 16.99 4.95
C ARG A 204 10.26 16.46 6.37
N ASN A 205 9.26 16.67 7.21
CA ASN A 205 9.26 16.15 8.58
C ASN A 205 9.15 14.61 8.60
N ASN A 206 8.36 14.03 7.70
CA ASN A 206 8.18 12.57 7.61
C ASN A 206 9.43 11.88 7.04
N LEU A 207 10.21 12.54 6.17
CA LEU A 207 11.54 12.05 5.75
C LEU A 207 12.48 11.86 6.96
N GLU A 208 12.45 12.78 7.92
CA GLU A 208 13.29 12.67 9.12
C GLU A 208 12.93 11.45 9.99
N LYS A 209 11.68 10.97 9.94
CA LYS A 209 11.25 9.78 10.68
C LYS A 209 11.81 8.47 10.12
N ILE A 210 12.09 8.44 8.82
CA ILE A 210 12.53 7.23 8.11
C ILE A 210 14.03 7.24 7.74
N LYS A 211 14.73 8.37 7.92
CA LYS A 211 16.13 8.54 7.50
C LYS A 211 17.12 7.53 8.11
N ASP A 212 16.84 7.07 9.33
CA ASP A 212 17.72 6.15 10.08
C ASP A 212 17.35 4.67 9.84
N LEU A 213 16.33 4.40 9.01
CA LEU A 213 15.99 3.05 8.58
C LEU A 213 16.98 2.58 7.50
N SER A 214 17.49 1.36 7.64
CA SER A 214 18.32 0.73 6.62
C SER A 214 17.44 0.23 5.47
N ILE A 215 17.07 1.12 4.55
CA ILE A 215 16.18 0.79 3.42
C ILE A 215 16.98 0.28 2.22
N GLU A 216 16.67 -0.94 1.76
CA GLU A 216 17.22 -1.50 0.52
C GLU A 216 16.23 -1.44 -0.66
N MET A 217 14.93 -1.31 -0.36
CA MET A 217 13.86 -1.21 -1.36
C MET A 217 12.74 -0.30 -0.85
N VAL A 218 12.21 0.54 -1.72
CA VAL A 218 10.95 1.28 -1.51
C VAL A 218 9.92 0.66 -2.45
N ALA A 219 8.77 0.30 -1.90
CA ALA A 219 7.69 -0.43 -2.58
C ALA A 219 6.36 0.30 -2.36
#